data_AF-A0A3P9H723-F1
#
_entry.id   AF-A0A3P9H723-F1
#
_cell.length_a   1.000
_cell.length_b   1.000
_cell.length_c   1.000
_cell.angle_alpha   90.00
_cell.angle_beta   90.00
_cell.angle_gamma   90.00
#
_symmetry.space_group_name_H-M   'P 1'
#
loop_
_entity.id
_entity.type
_entity.pdbx_description
1 polymer ?
#
loop_
_entity_poly.entity_id
_entity_poly.type
_entity_poly.pdbx_seq_one_letter_code
_entity_poly.pdbx_strand_id
1 'polypeptide(L)'
;VWTALNTNKKLTEARRGRERQGERLLCRDISRGYEAVPITCVNGVDSEPCPDNFKYVPDSCVTSPLNIDNDITRLQHCSCADDCSSSSCMCAQLSLRCWYDSDGRLPLDFCQFEPPVLFECNHACSCWRSCRNRVVQNGLRVRLQLFRTEKMGWGVRALQDVPQGAFVCEYVGEIIRDTEADKRESDSFLFTLDNKVGDTHCIDAKSFGNIGRFLNHLCEPNLLAVRVFTTHQDLRFPRIAFFSSRPIRAGEIDYGENYWRVKSKYFSCQCGSVKCRYAGPAEYSILIGCRLSLKSENAHLKSSSSHISLRRPKHQPLTGKTETWNICGHKILCSLPYQKRGVIS
;
A
#
# COMPACT_ATOMS: atom_id res chain seq x y z
N VAL A 1 10.94 -41.71 -41.47
CA VAL A 1 9.63 -41.01 -41.61
C VAL A 1 8.93 -40.83 -40.26
N TRP A 2 8.74 -41.88 -39.46
CA TRP A 2 8.09 -41.81 -38.13
C TRP A 2 8.80 -40.89 -37.12
N THR A 3 10.14 -40.90 -37.10
CA THR A 3 10.96 -40.02 -36.26
C THR A 3 10.80 -38.54 -36.63
N ALA A 4 10.73 -38.20 -37.91
CA ALA A 4 10.53 -36.81 -38.37
C ALA A 4 9.13 -36.27 -38.04
N LEU A 5 8.10 -37.13 -38.11
CA LEU A 5 6.72 -36.79 -37.73
C LEU A 5 6.61 -36.58 -36.21
N ASN A 6 7.28 -37.39 -35.40
CA ASN A 6 7.25 -37.26 -33.94
C ASN A 6 8.03 -36.02 -33.46
N THR A 7 9.13 -35.66 -34.13
CA THR A 7 9.87 -34.41 -33.89
C THR A 7 9.04 -33.20 -34.31
N ASN A 8 8.33 -33.23 -35.45
CA ASN A 8 7.42 -32.16 -35.84
C ASN A 8 6.24 -32.02 -34.88
N LYS A 9 5.68 -33.13 -34.38
CA LYS A 9 4.63 -33.10 -33.34
C LYS A 9 5.15 -32.49 -32.05
N LYS A 10 6.33 -32.88 -31.57
CA LYS A 10 6.99 -32.27 -30.40
C LYS A 10 7.36 -30.81 -30.61
N LEU A 11 7.78 -30.41 -31.81
CA LEU A 11 8.05 -29.01 -32.15
C LEU A 11 6.76 -28.19 -32.24
N THR A 12 5.66 -28.78 -32.70
CA THR A 12 4.33 -28.14 -32.77
C THR A 12 3.69 -28.05 -31.39
N GLU A 13 3.84 -29.07 -30.54
CA GLU A 13 3.45 -29.07 -29.12
C GLU A 13 4.35 -28.13 -28.31
N ALA A 14 5.63 -28.01 -28.63
CA ALA A 14 6.52 -27.00 -28.06
C ALA A 14 6.21 -25.59 -28.59
N ARG A 15 5.67 -25.46 -29.81
CA ARG A 15 5.15 -24.18 -30.35
C ARG A 15 3.83 -23.79 -29.67
N ARG A 16 2.91 -24.75 -29.48
CA ARG A 16 1.66 -24.60 -28.72
C ARG A 16 1.89 -24.41 -27.22
N GLY A 17 2.99 -24.95 -26.67
CA GLY A 17 3.44 -24.71 -25.29
C GLY A 17 4.22 -23.40 -25.13
N ARG A 18 4.81 -22.86 -26.23
CA ARG A 18 5.39 -21.51 -26.30
C ARG A 18 4.33 -20.44 -26.55
N GLU A 19 3.20 -20.81 -27.16
CA GLU A 19 1.92 -20.10 -27.03
C GLU A 19 1.33 -20.35 -25.63
N ARG A 20 2.07 -19.97 -24.58
CA ARG A 20 1.39 -19.49 -23.36
C ARG A 20 0.40 -18.44 -23.86
N GLN A 21 -0.91 -18.61 -23.59
CA GLN A 21 -1.97 -17.70 -24.01
C GLN A 21 -1.45 -16.27 -24.02
N GLY A 22 -1.29 -15.68 -25.22
CA GLY A 22 -0.80 -14.31 -25.33
C GLY A 22 -1.65 -13.42 -24.42
N GLU A 23 -1.00 -12.55 -23.65
CA GLU A 23 -1.68 -11.65 -22.73
C GLU A 23 -2.81 -10.91 -23.47
N ARG A 24 -4.05 -11.16 -23.08
CA ARG A 24 -5.24 -10.65 -23.79
C ARG A 24 -5.59 -9.28 -23.25
N LEU A 25 -5.74 -8.30 -24.14
CA LEU A 25 -6.29 -7.00 -23.77
C LEU A 25 -7.79 -7.10 -23.55
N LEU A 26 -8.24 -6.87 -22.32
CA LEU A 26 -9.66 -6.91 -21.94
C LEU A 26 -10.31 -5.53 -21.97
N CYS A 27 -9.58 -4.48 -21.60
CA CYS A 27 -10.06 -3.09 -21.65
C CYS A 27 -8.92 -2.14 -22.01
N ARG A 28 -9.20 -1.16 -22.89
CA ARG A 28 -8.23 -0.13 -23.28
C ARG A 28 -8.01 0.91 -22.19
N ASP A 29 -9.04 1.18 -21.39
CA ASP A 29 -8.96 2.12 -20.28
C ASP A 29 -10.09 1.89 -19.28
N ILE A 30 -9.77 1.32 -18.12
CA ILE A 30 -10.74 1.10 -17.04
C ILE A 30 -11.21 2.42 -16.41
N SER A 31 -10.42 3.49 -16.56
CA SER A 31 -10.76 4.81 -16.04
C SER A 31 -11.72 5.57 -16.95
N ARG A 32 -11.97 5.10 -18.18
CA ARG A 32 -12.88 5.75 -19.16
C ARG A 32 -12.54 7.23 -19.41
N GLY A 33 -11.26 7.57 -19.43
CA GLY A 33 -10.75 8.92 -19.70
C GLY A 33 -10.83 9.89 -18.50
N TYR A 34 -11.20 9.43 -17.31
CA TYR A 34 -11.17 10.27 -16.11
C TYR A 34 -9.74 10.57 -15.64
N GLU A 35 -8.78 9.66 -15.90
CA GLU A 35 -7.37 9.87 -15.60
C GLU A 35 -6.63 10.47 -16.80
N ALA A 36 -5.56 11.22 -16.56
CA ALA A 36 -4.79 11.86 -17.62
C ALA A 36 -4.02 10.86 -18.51
N VAL A 37 -3.81 9.62 -18.02
CA VAL A 37 -3.20 8.52 -18.78
C VAL A 37 -4.11 7.30 -18.70
N PRO A 38 -4.30 6.56 -19.82
CA PRO A 38 -5.20 5.41 -19.85
C PRO A 38 -4.64 4.24 -19.03
N ILE A 39 -5.54 3.52 -18.36
CA ILE A 39 -5.20 2.35 -17.53
C ILE A 39 -5.76 1.09 -18.19
N THR A 40 -4.91 0.42 -18.97
CA THR A 40 -5.29 -0.83 -19.66
C THR A 40 -5.53 -1.98 -18.68
N CYS A 41 -6.40 -2.91 -19.05
CA CYS A 41 -6.65 -4.17 -18.33
C CYS A 41 -6.30 -5.36 -19.22
N VAL A 42 -5.45 -6.25 -18.72
CA VAL A 42 -4.95 -7.41 -19.46
C VAL A 42 -5.03 -8.72 -18.66
N ASN A 43 -5.24 -9.84 -19.34
CA ASN A 43 -5.26 -11.16 -18.71
C ASN A 43 -4.57 -12.22 -19.60
N GLY A 44 -3.48 -12.78 -19.08
CA GLY A 44 -2.77 -13.93 -19.66
C GLY A 44 -2.73 -15.16 -18.76
N VAL A 45 -3.56 -15.22 -17.71
CA VAL A 45 -3.53 -16.28 -16.69
C VAL A 45 -4.74 -17.20 -16.78
N ASP A 46 -5.95 -16.62 -16.85
CA ASP A 46 -7.21 -17.38 -16.82
C ASP A 46 -8.27 -16.75 -17.75
N SER A 47 -9.51 -17.24 -17.66
CA SER A 47 -10.65 -16.75 -18.45
C SER A 47 -11.41 -15.59 -17.80
N GLU A 48 -10.96 -15.05 -16.66
CA GLU A 48 -11.66 -14.00 -15.93
C GLU A 48 -11.77 -12.71 -16.78
N PRO A 49 -12.97 -12.13 -16.94
CA PRO A 49 -13.17 -10.89 -17.68
C PRO A 49 -12.64 -9.67 -16.89
N CYS A 50 -12.60 -8.51 -17.54
CA CYS A 50 -12.26 -7.26 -16.87
C CYS A 50 -13.26 -7.01 -15.71
N PRO A 51 -12.81 -6.62 -14.50
CA PRO A 51 -13.71 -6.39 -13.38
C PRO A 51 -14.76 -5.32 -13.70
N ASP A 52 -16.03 -5.66 -13.51
CA ASP A 52 -17.20 -4.80 -13.77
C ASP A 52 -18.10 -4.62 -12.54
N ASN A 53 -17.79 -5.28 -11.43
CA ASN A 53 -18.53 -5.24 -10.17
C ASN A 53 -18.25 -4.00 -9.30
N PHE A 54 -17.76 -2.92 -9.90
CA PHE A 54 -17.49 -1.65 -9.23
C PHE A 54 -17.59 -0.47 -10.22
N LYS A 55 -17.73 0.74 -9.67
CA LYS A 55 -17.70 1.99 -10.43
C LYS A 55 -16.35 2.67 -10.28
N TYR A 56 -15.61 2.80 -11.39
CA TYR A 56 -14.43 3.68 -11.43
C TYR A 56 -14.82 5.14 -11.15
N VAL A 57 -14.19 5.74 -10.13
CA VAL A 57 -14.28 7.17 -9.80
C VAL A 57 -12.86 7.74 -9.57
N PRO A 58 -12.53 8.95 -10.08
CA PRO A 58 -11.19 9.53 -9.95
C PRO A 58 -10.93 10.19 -8.59
N ASP A 59 -11.98 10.59 -7.88
CA ASP A 59 -11.93 11.25 -6.58
C ASP A 59 -12.89 10.58 -5.60
N SER A 60 -12.58 10.69 -4.30
CA SER A 60 -13.38 10.08 -3.23
C SER A 60 -14.80 10.66 -3.19
N CYS A 61 -15.77 9.79 -2.93
CA CYS A 61 -17.18 10.14 -2.89
C CYS A 61 -17.80 9.86 -1.52
N VAL A 62 -19.00 10.39 -1.28
CA VAL A 62 -19.78 10.15 -0.07
C VAL A 62 -21.19 9.71 -0.46
N THR A 63 -21.73 8.70 0.21
CA THR A 63 -23.12 8.23 0.02
C THR A 63 -24.04 8.70 1.14
N SER A 64 -23.46 8.92 2.32
CA SER A 64 -24.11 9.52 3.48
C SER A 64 -23.53 10.91 3.72
N PRO A 65 -24.33 11.91 4.10
CA PRO A 65 -23.83 13.26 4.34
C PRO A 65 -22.70 13.27 5.37
N LEU A 66 -21.51 13.68 4.91
CA LEU A 66 -20.38 14.03 5.75
C LEU A 66 -20.18 15.53 5.66
N ASN A 67 -20.12 16.18 6.82
CA ASN A 67 -19.87 17.62 6.92
C ASN A 67 -18.37 17.87 6.79
N ILE A 68 -17.83 17.71 5.58
CA ILE A 68 -16.44 18.06 5.25
C ILE A 68 -16.34 19.59 5.25
N ASP A 69 -15.40 20.13 6.02
CA ASP A 69 -15.17 21.57 6.05
C ASP A 69 -14.54 22.05 4.73
N ASN A 70 -15.37 22.67 3.88
CA ASN A 70 -14.98 23.25 2.60
C ASN A 70 -15.01 24.79 2.64
N ASP A 71 -15.03 25.40 3.83
CA ASP A 71 -15.02 26.85 3.98
C ASP A 71 -13.65 27.41 3.54
N ILE A 72 -13.65 28.14 2.41
CA ILE A 72 -12.46 28.76 1.84
C ILE A 72 -11.74 29.68 2.84
N THR A 73 -12.48 30.32 3.76
CA THR A 73 -11.93 31.26 4.74
C THR A 73 -11.07 30.57 5.80
N ARG A 74 -11.25 29.25 5.98
CA ARG A 74 -10.49 28.43 6.93
C ARG A 74 -9.26 27.78 6.31
N LEU A 75 -9.10 27.89 4.98
CA LEU A 75 -7.92 27.38 4.30
C LEU A 75 -6.70 28.21 4.66
N GLN A 76 -5.73 27.56 5.29
CA GLN A 76 -4.38 28.09 5.39
C GLN A 76 -3.76 28.09 3.99
N HIS A 77 -3.28 29.26 3.55
CA HIS A 77 -2.81 29.51 2.20
C HIS A 77 -1.57 30.40 2.17
N CYS A 78 -0.72 30.24 1.17
CA CYS A 78 0.46 31.09 1.02
C CYS A 78 0.19 32.33 0.15
N SER A 79 0.96 33.39 0.40
CA SER A 79 1.02 34.60 -0.42
C SER A 79 2.26 34.61 -1.33
N CYS A 80 2.80 33.43 -1.65
CA CYS A 80 3.99 33.28 -2.48
C CYS A 80 3.79 33.84 -3.88
N ALA A 81 4.77 34.61 -4.36
CA ALA A 81 4.89 35.03 -5.75
C ALA A 81 5.89 34.17 -6.55
N ASP A 82 6.63 33.29 -5.86
CA ASP A 82 7.60 32.34 -6.44
C ASP A 82 6.93 30.98 -6.76
N ASP A 83 7.74 29.97 -7.05
CA ASP A 83 7.29 28.59 -7.29
C ASP A 83 6.99 27.81 -5.99
N CYS A 84 6.90 28.48 -4.83
CA CYS A 84 6.71 27.88 -3.51
C CYS A 84 7.85 26.95 -3.06
N SER A 85 9.04 27.04 -3.65
CA SER A 85 10.23 26.30 -3.19
C SER A 85 10.92 26.95 -1.98
N SER A 86 10.62 28.21 -1.69
CA SER A 86 11.21 28.92 -0.56
C SER A 86 10.70 28.43 0.79
N SER A 87 11.55 28.53 1.82
CA SER A 87 11.19 28.21 3.21
C SER A 87 10.12 29.14 3.80
N SER A 88 9.79 30.24 3.10
CA SER A 88 8.75 31.20 3.49
C SER A 88 7.33 30.76 3.13
N CYS A 89 7.18 29.73 2.29
CA CYS A 89 5.87 29.23 1.90
C CYS A 89 5.11 28.65 3.10
N MET A 90 4.00 29.30 3.48
CA MET A 90 3.18 28.87 4.63
C MET A 90 2.67 27.43 4.47
N CYS A 91 2.23 27.03 3.27
CA CYS A 91 1.76 25.66 3.00
C CYS A 91 2.88 24.62 3.22
N ALA A 92 4.10 24.96 2.81
CA ALA A 92 5.29 24.13 3.05
C ALA A 92 5.60 24.02 4.55
N GLN A 93 5.48 25.12 5.31
CA GLN A 93 5.73 25.12 6.75
C GLN A 93 4.74 24.25 7.54
N LEU A 94 3.48 24.13 7.10
CA LEU A 94 2.52 23.17 7.69
C LEU A 94 2.98 21.72 7.57
N SER A 95 3.80 21.44 6.57
CA SER A 95 4.42 20.14 6.32
C SER A 95 5.86 20.08 6.84
N LEU A 96 6.29 21.01 7.72
CA LEU A 96 7.67 21.31 8.13
C LEU A 96 8.51 21.99 7.03
N ARG A 97 8.44 21.51 5.79
CA ARG A 97 9.03 22.12 4.59
C ARG A 97 8.32 21.62 3.34
N CYS A 98 8.65 22.18 2.18
CA CYS A 98 8.23 21.60 0.90
C CYS A 98 9.04 20.32 0.68
N TRP A 99 8.35 19.19 0.65
CA TRP A 99 8.97 17.88 0.48
C TRP A 99 9.12 17.47 -0.98
N TYR A 100 8.61 18.25 -1.93
CA TYR A 100 8.75 17.94 -3.35
C TYR A 100 10.01 18.60 -3.92
N ASP A 101 10.80 17.81 -4.64
CA ASP A 101 11.86 18.34 -5.48
C ASP A 101 11.30 19.01 -6.76
N SER A 102 12.17 19.45 -7.66
CA SER A 102 11.77 20.08 -8.93
C SER A 102 11.01 19.14 -9.87
N ASP A 103 11.14 17.83 -9.70
CA ASP A 103 10.44 16.80 -10.48
C ASP A 103 9.14 16.33 -9.78
N GLY A 104 8.78 16.93 -8.63
CA GLY A 104 7.61 16.55 -7.86
C GLY A 104 7.79 15.26 -7.05
N ARG A 105 9.04 14.87 -6.72
CA ARG A 105 9.35 13.65 -5.97
C ARG A 105 9.70 13.93 -4.52
N LEU A 106 9.41 12.97 -3.64
CA LEU A 106 9.86 12.97 -2.26
C LEU A 106 11.36 12.60 -2.16
N PRO A 107 12.15 13.28 -1.33
CA PRO A 107 13.58 13.01 -1.17
C PRO A 107 13.85 11.70 -0.42
N LEU A 108 15.10 11.23 -0.48
CA LEU A 108 15.55 10.01 0.20
C LEU A 108 15.43 10.08 1.73
N ASP A 109 15.52 11.28 2.30
CA ASP A 109 15.41 11.55 3.73
C ASP A 109 13.96 11.71 4.21
N PHE A 110 12.97 11.53 3.32
CA PHE A 110 11.57 11.51 3.70
C PHE A 110 11.27 10.31 4.62
N CYS A 111 10.73 10.59 5.81
CA CYS A 111 10.43 9.57 6.79
C CYS A 111 9.37 8.58 6.26
N GLN A 112 9.74 7.31 6.12
CA GLN A 112 8.83 6.26 5.64
C GLN A 112 8.05 5.58 6.78
N PHE A 113 8.56 5.62 8.01
CA PHE A 113 7.95 4.93 9.16
C PHE A 113 6.78 5.73 9.75
N GLU A 114 6.97 7.03 9.93
CA GLU A 114 5.91 7.97 10.32
C GLU A 114 5.94 9.17 9.36
N PRO A 115 5.33 9.03 8.17
CA PRO A 115 5.31 10.10 7.18
C PRO A 115 4.64 11.37 7.73
N PRO A 116 5.26 12.56 7.54
CA PRO A 116 4.60 13.82 7.83
C PRO A 116 3.35 13.96 6.94
N VAL A 117 2.36 14.69 7.45
CA VAL A 117 1.20 15.12 6.66
C VAL A 117 1.65 16.21 5.70
N LEU A 118 1.26 16.10 4.43
CA LEU A 118 1.57 17.09 3.41
C LEU A 118 0.38 18.02 3.18
N PHE A 119 0.63 19.32 3.13
CA PHE A 119 -0.33 20.36 2.79
C PHE A 119 0.09 21.00 1.48
N GLU A 120 -0.56 20.59 0.39
CA GLU A 120 -0.32 21.22 -0.91
C GLU A 120 -0.93 22.62 -0.97
N CYS A 121 -0.40 23.44 -1.89
CA CYS A 121 -1.02 24.72 -2.18
C CYS A 121 -2.44 24.50 -2.74
N ASN A 122 -3.35 25.40 -2.39
CA ASN A 122 -4.77 25.30 -2.66
C ASN A 122 -5.27 26.53 -3.45
N HIS A 123 -6.58 26.65 -3.65
CA HIS A 123 -7.17 27.71 -4.46
C HIS A 123 -7.28 29.06 -3.74
N ALA A 124 -7.03 29.12 -2.42
CA ALA A 124 -6.88 30.38 -1.68
C ALA A 124 -5.43 30.92 -1.72
N CYS A 125 -4.47 30.13 -2.22
CA CYS A 125 -3.08 30.58 -2.35
C CYS A 125 -2.90 31.57 -3.50
N SER A 126 -1.97 32.52 -3.34
CA SER A 126 -1.62 33.49 -4.40
C SER A 126 -0.71 32.89 -5.49
N CYS A 127 -0.04 31.78 -5.21
CA CYS A 127 0.87 31.12 -6.15
C CYS A 127 0.13 30.51 -7.36
N TRP A 128 0.85 30.38 -8.48
CA TRP A 128 0.33 29.77 -9.71
C TRP A 128 -0.02 28.28 -9.55
N ARG A 129 -0.85 27.75 -10.47
CA ARG A 129 -1.23 26.32 -10.50
C ARG A 129 -0.05 25.38 -10.83
N SER A 130 1.05 25.92 -11.33
CA SER A 130 2.28 25.19 -11.65
C SER A 130 3.35 25.29 -10.56
N CYS A 131 3.03 25.81 -9.36
CA CYS A 131 4.00 25.88 -8.28
C CYS A 131 4.43 24.48 -7.82
N ARG A 132 5.61 24.39 -7.19
CA ARG A 132 6.24 23.15 -6.77
C ARG A 132 5.41 22.35 -5.77
N ASN A 133 4.63 23.03 -4.94
CA ASN A 133 3.83 22.40 -3.88
C ASN A 133 2.44 21.93 -4.38
N ARG A 134 2.37 21.36 -5.58
CA ARG A 134 1.18 20.78 -6.20
C ARG A 134 1.57 19.53 -7.01
N VAL A 135 1.51 18.35 -6.41
CA VAL A 135 1.88 17.09 -7.06
C VAL A 135 0.69 16.14 -7.11
N VAL A 136 0.11 15.81 -5.96
CA VAL A 136 -1.01 14.86 -5.84
C VAL A 136 -2.25 15.40 -6.54
N GLN A 137 -2.56 16.68 -6.35
CA GLN A 137 -3.72 17.30 -7.00
C GLN A 137 -3.63 17.38 -8.54
N ASN A 138 -2.46 17.12 -9.13
CA ASN A 138 -2.31 17.06 -10.59
C ASN A 138 -2.75 15.71 -11.17
N GLY A 139 -3.05 14.73 -10.31
CA GLY A 139 -3.57 13.42 -10.69
C GLY A 139 -2.51 12.46 -11.23
N LEU A 140 -2.96 11.25 -11.54
CA LEU A 140 -2.11 10.15 -11.97
C LEU A 140 -1.35 10.46 -13.28
N ARG A 141 -0.05 10.14 -13.32
CA ARG A 141 0.82 10.33 -14.50
C ARG A 141 1.68 9.10 -14.85
N VAL A 142 1.92 8.21 -13.89
CA VAL A 142 2.66 6.96 -14.13
C VAL A 142 1.80 6.03 -14.99
N ARG A 143 2.36 5.43 -16.05
CA ARG A 143 1.61 4.45 -16.87
C ARG A 143 1.46 3.15 -16.09
N LEU A 144 0.25 2.93 -15.58
CA LEU A 144 -0.14 1.73 -14.86
C LEU A 144 -0.95 0.79 -15.75
N GLN A 145 -0.95 -0.49 -15.39
CA GLN A 145 -1.77 -1.51 -16.03
C GLN A 145 -2.35 -2.43 -14.98
N LEU A 146 -3.66 -2.67 -15.10
CA LEU A 146 -4.36 -3.72 -14.35
C LEU A 146 -4.07 -5.06 -15.04
N PHE A 147 -3.57 -6.04 -14.29
CA PHE A 147 -3.24 -7.35 -14.84
C PHE A 147 -3.70 -8.47 -13.93
N ARG A 148 -3.98 -9.63 -14.53
CA ARG A 148 -4.28 -10.84 -13.77
C ARG A 148 -2.99 -11.47 -13.25
N THR A 149 -2.88 -11.62 -11.94
CA THR A 149 -1.78 -12.32 -11.26
C THR A 149 -2.07 -13.82 -11.20
N GLU A 150 -1.04 -14.64 -10.98
CA GLU A 150 -1.21 -16.10 -10.85
C GLU A 150 -1.92 -16.53 -9.56
N LYS A 151 -1.83 -15.75 -8.48
CA LYS A 151 -2.24 -16.18 -7.12
C LYS A 151 -3.06 -15.18 -6.33
N MET A 152 -3.01 -13.89 -6.66
CA MET A 152 -3.60 -12.80 -5.87
C MET A 152 -4.82 -12.17 -6.56
N GLY A 153 -5.30 -12.76 -7.66
CA GLY A 153 -6.36 -12.18 -8.47
C GLY A 153 -5.84 -11.02 -9.31
N TRP A 154 -6.53 -9.88 -9.28
CA TRP A 154 -6.13 -8.69 -10.03
C TRP A 154 -5.05 -7.90 -9.29
N GLY A 155 -4.04 -7.42 -10.01
CA GLY A 155 -2.95 -6.60 -9.48
C GLY A 155 -2.62 -5.43 -10.39
N VAL A 156 -1.76 -4.52 -9.92
CA VAL A 156 -1.32 -3.35 -10.68
C VAL A 156 0.18 -3.43 -10.94
N ARG A 157 0.60 -3.11 -12.17
CA ARG A 157 2.02 -3.01 -12.55
C ARG A 157 2.33 -1.69 -13.25
N ALA A 158 3.57 -1.22 -13.10
CA ALA A 158 4.11 -0.11 -13.87
C ALA A 158 4.55 -0.58 -15.26
N LEU A 159 4.22 0.19 -16.30
CA LEU A 159 4.70 0.00 -17.67
C LEU A 159 5.98 0.80 -17.98
N GLN A 160 6.58 1.36 -16.95
CA GLN A 160 7.81 2.15 -17.00
C GLN A 160 8.53 2.08 -15.66
N ASP A 161 9.80 2.43 -15.67
CA ASP A 161 10.54 2.62 -14.43
C ASP A 161 9.97 3.82 -13.68
N VAL A 162 9.78 3.66 -12.37
CA VAL A 162 9.28 4.68 -11.46
C VAL A 162 10.42 5.06 -10.51
N PRO A 163 10.94 6.30 -10.60
CA PRO A 163 11.95 6.79 -9.66
C PRO A 163 11.45 6.73 -8.22
N GLN A 164 12.34 6.64 -7.25
CA GLN A 164 11.97 6.77 -5.83
C GLN A 164 11.32 8.12 -5.54
N GLY A 165 10.35 8.14 -4.63
CA GLY A 165 9.63 9.33 -4.20
C GLY A 165 8.62 9.85 -5.22
N ALA A 166 8.44 9.19 -6.35
CA ALA A 166 7.46 9.61 -7.36
C ALA A 166 6.03 9.28 -6.89
N PHE A 167 5.10 10.21 -7.08
CA PHE A 167 3.68 9.97 -6.90
C PHE A 167 3.16 8.96 -7.92
N VAL A 168 2.46 7.92 -7.45
CA VAL A 168 1.96 6.82 -8.27
C VAL A 168 0.45 6.94 -8.51
N CYS A 169 -0.34 6.90 -7.44
CA CYS A 169 -1.79 7.08 -7.49
C CYS A 169 -2.32 7.36 -6.08
N GLU A 170 -3.61 7.69 -5.97
CA GLU A 170 -4.32 7.78 -4.68
C GLU A 170 -5.10 6.51 -4.37
N TYR A 171 -5.42 6.28 -3.10
CA TYR A 171 -6.46 5.34 -2.69
C TYR A 171 -7.80 6.09 -2.63
N VAL A 172 -8.65 5.83 -3.61
CA VAL A 172 -9.94 6.52 -3.77
C VAL A 172 -11.09 5.54 -3.56
N GLY A 173 -12.13 6.02 -2.89
CA GLY A 173 -13.38 5.29 -2.72
C GLY A 173 -14.43 6.08 -1.96
N GLU A 174 -15.38 5.36 -1.38
CA GLU A 174 -16.44 5.91 -0.55
C GLU A 174 -15.93 6.23 0.85
N ILE A 175 -16.02 7.48 1.31
CA ILE A 175 -15.66 7.83 2.69
C ILE A 175 -16.83 7.49 3.61
N ILE A 176 -16.57 6.61 4.59
CA ILE A 176 -17.56 6.14 5.56
C ILE A 176 -17.04 6.29 6.99
N ARG A 177 -17.95 6.33 7.96
CA ARG A 177 -17.62 6.27 9.39
C ARG A 177 -17.28 4.84 9.79
N ASP A 178 -16.50 4.68 10.85
CA ASP A 178 -16.16 3.37 11.41
C ASP A 178 -17.41 2.52 11.73
N THR A 179 -18.45 3.15 12.28
CA THR A 179 -19.74 2.48 12.58
C THR A 179 -20.47 1.95 11.34
N GLU A 180 -20.21 2.52 10.17
CA GLU A 180 -20.75 2.02 8.90
C GLU A 180 -19.84 0.94 8.32
N ALA A 181 -18.51 1.08 8.49
CA ALA A 181 -17.55 0.04 8.10
C ALA A 181 -17.84 -1.29 8.82
N ASP A 182 -18.19 -1.24 10.11
CA ASP A 182 -18.56 -2.42 10.91
C ASP A 182 -19.79 -3.18 10.39
N LYS A 183 -20.65 -2.53 9.61
CA LYS A 183 -21.85 -3.15 9.02
C LYS A 183 -21.57 -3.75 7.64
N ARG A 184 -20.43 -3.43 7.02
CA ARG A 184 -20.07 -3.96 5.69
C ARG A 184 -19.79 -5.45 5.81
N GLU A 185 -20.29 -6.22 4.85
CA GLU A 185 -20.04 -7.67 4.81
C GLU A 185 -18.57 -8.03 4.54
N SER A 186 -17.83 -7.12 3.91
CA SER A 186 -16.43 -7.32 3.56
C SER A 186 -15.59 -6.08 3.84
N ASP A 187 -14.49 -6.29 4.55
CA ASP A 187 -13.43 -5.33 4.88
C ASP A 187 -12.26 -5.37 3.88
N SER A 188 -12.41 -6.05 2.74
CA SER A 188 -11.29 -6.33 1.81
C SER A 188 -10.78 -5.09 1.07
N PHE A 189 -11.58 -4.03 0.99
CA PHE A 189 -11.28 -2.78 0.27
C PHE A 189 -11.37 -1.56 1.21
N LEU A 190 -11.18 -1.77 2.50
CA LEU A 190 -11.17 -0.69 3.49
C LEU A 190 -9.75 -0.17 3.71
N PHE A 191 -9.63 1.15 3.67
CA PHE A 191 -8.43 1.87 4.09
C PHE A 191 -8.77 2.80 5.25
N THR A 192 -8.27 2.50 6.44
CA THR A 192 -8.52 3.30 7.65
C THR A 192 -7.80 4.65 7.57
N LEU A 193 -8.54 5.73 7.84
CA LEU A 193 -8.00 7.07 8.00
C LEU A 193 -7.66 7.26 9.48
N ASP A 194 -6.44 6.89 9.85
CA ASP A 194 -5.94 7.05 11.22
C ASP A 194 -5.90 8.55 11.58
N ASN A 195 -6.93 9.00 12.29
CA ASN A 195 -7.00 10.32 12.86
C ASN A 195 -6.86 10.25 14.37
N LYS A 196 -5.97 11.09 14.93
CA LYS A 196 -5.77 11.18 16.38
C LYS A 196 -6.87 12.01 17.07
N VAL A 197 -7.81 12.57 16.29
CA VAL A 197 -8.82 13.53 16.75
C VAL A 197 -10.21 13.14 16.22
N GLY A 198 -11.14 12.88 17.14
CA GLY A 198 -12.55 12.64 16.81
C GLY A 198 -12.84 11.23 16.29
N ASP A 199 -13.93 11.11 15.52
CA ASP A 199 -14.39 9.84 14.97
C ASP A 199 -13.46 9.32 13.87
N THR A 200 -13.19 8.02 13.89
CA THR A 200 -12.43 7.33 12.85
C THR A 200 -13.27 7.18 11.58
N HIS A 201 -12.63 7.40 10.44
CA HIS A 201 -13.24 7.23 9.12
C HIS A 201 -12.42 6.23 8.30
N CYS A 202 -13.04 5.66 7.28
CA CYS A 202 -12.42 4.72 6.37
C CYS A 202 -12.79 5.10 4.93
N ILE A 203 -11.91 4.80 3.98
CA ILE A 203 -12.21 4.81 2.55
C ILE A 203 -12.56 3.37 2.15
N ASP A 204 -13.79 3.13 1.69
CA ASP A 204 -14.24 1.86 1.14
C ASP A 204 -14.23 1.89 -0.39
N ALA A 205 -13.32 1.14 -1.00
CA ALA A 205 -13.18 1.04 -2.43
C ALA A 205 -13.96 -0.12 -3.07
N LYS A 206 -14.86 -0.78 -2.33
CA LYS A 206 -15.61 -1.96 -2.80
C LYS A 206 -16.48 -1.63 -4.01
N SER A 207 -17.39 -0.66 -3.85
CA SER A 207 -18.39 -0.28 -4.86
C SER A 207 -17.95 0.88 -5.74
N PHE A 208 -17.24 1.85 -5.16
CA PHE A 208 -16.69 3.02 -5.85
C PHE A 208 -15.20 3.08 -5.56
N GLY A 209 -14.34 3.17 -6.58
CA GLY A 209 -12.92 3.38 -6.35
C GLY A 209 -12.12 3.52 -7.63
N ASN A 210 -10.86 3.94 -7.51
CA ASN A 210 -9.95 4.09 -8.65
C ASN A 210 -9.04 2.84 -8.81
N ILE A 211 -7.94 2.98 -9.54
CA ILE A 211 -6.92 1.92 -9.70
C ILE A 211 -6.29 1.46 -8.37
N GLY A 212 -6.24 2.32 -7.34
CA GLY A 212 -5.64 2.03 -6.04
C GLY A 212 -6.27 0.84 -5.31
N ARG A 213 -7.56 0.53 -5.58
CA ARG A 213 -8.27 -0.62 -5.01
C ARG A 213 -7.69 -1.98 -5.42
N PHE A 214 -6.94 -2.02 -6.52
CA PHE A 214 -6.33 -3.24 -7.09
C PHE A 214 -4.85 -3.39 -6.74
N LEU A 215 -4.27 -2.44 -5.99
CA LEU A 215 -2.94 -2.65 -5.47
C LEU A 215 -2.99 -3.87 -4.53
N ASN A 216 -2.04 -4.78 -4.69
CA ASN A 216 -1.93 -5.95 -3.84
C ASN A 216 -1.17 -5.61 -2.54
N HIS A 217 -0.93 -6.64 -1.74
CA HIS A 217 -0.08 -6.55 -0.57
C HIS A 217 1.15 -7.48 -0.58
N LEU A 218 2.32 -6.89 -0.33
CA LEU A 218 3.65 -7.47 -0.16
C LEU A 218 4.18 -7.08 1.22
N CYS A 219 4.92 -8.01 1.84
CA CYS A 219 5.60 -7.76 3.12
C CYS A 219 6.79 -6.77 2.99
N GLU A 220 7.27 -6.55 1.77
CA GLU A 220 8.32 -5.58 1.42
C GLU A 220 7.78 -4.61 0.35
N PRO A 221 6.86 -3.70 0.73
CA PRO A 221 6.15 -2.83 -0.19
C PRO A 221 7.11 -1.91 -0.94
N ASN A 222 6.76 -1.59 -2.19
CA ASN A 222 7.45 -0.59 -2.98
C ASN A 222 6.70 0.76 -3.02
N LEU A 223 5.55 0.84 -2.34
CA LEU A 223 4.81 2.07 -2.10
C LEU A 223 4.80 2.51 -0.63
N LEU A 224 4.70 3.82 -0.44
CA LEU A 224 4.52 4.52 0.81
C LEU A 224 3.21 5.29 0.76
N ALA A 225 2.30 5.05 1.71
CA ALA A 225 1.08 5.83 1.86
C ALA A 225 1.37 7.13 2.64
N VAL A 226 0.98 8.26 2.07
CA VAL A 226 1.18 9.60 2.65
C VAL A 226 -0.17 10.31 2.70
N ARG A 227 -0.45 10.97 3.83
CA ARG A 227 -1.65 11.79 4.02
C ARG A 227 -1.43 13.17 3.41
N VAL A 228 -2.32 13.59 2.53
CA VAL A 228 -2.19 14.84 1.79
C VAL A 228 -3.48 15.65 1.84
N PHE A 229 -3.36 16.95 2.09
CA PHE A 229 -4.44 17.93 2.01
C PHE A 229 -4.25 18.82 0.78
N THR A 230 -5.35 19.05 0.05
CA THR A 230 -5.34 19.79 -1.22
C THR A 230 -6.43 20.85 -1.22
N THR A 231 -7.66 20.50 -1.65
CA THR A 231 -8.79 21.43 -1.80
C THR A 231 -9.42 21.84 -0.47
N HIS A 232 -9.37 20.97 0.54
CA HIS A 232 -9.78 21.24 1.91
C HIS A 232 -8.68 20.84 2.90
N GLN A 233 -8.79 21.33 4.15
CA GLN A 233 -7.83 21.04 5.24
C GLN A 233 -8.51 20.43 6.48
N ASP A 234 -9.72 19.88 6.31
CA ASP A 234 -10.39 19.07 7.33
C ASP A 234 -9.57 17.82 7.66
N LEU A 235 -8.89 17.84 8.81
CA LEU A 235 -7.93 16.81 9.23
C LEU A 235 -8.53 15.40 9.35
N ARG A 236 -9.86 15.28 9.39
CA ARG A 236 -10.58 14.00 9.42
C ARG A 236 -10.53 13.26 8.09
N PHE A 237 -10.31 13.97 6.98
CA PHE A 237 -10.47 13.41 5.64
C PHE A 237 -9.21 13.61 4.77
N PRO A 238 -8.02 13.16 5.20
CA PRO A 238 -6.84 13.25 4.35
C PRO A 238 -7.03 12.43 3.06
N ARG A 239 -6.50 12.93 1.94
CA ARG A 239 -6.29 12.10 0.75
C ARG A 239 -5.13 11.14 1.03
N ILE A 240 -5.26 9.89 0.61
CA ILE A 240 -4.21 8.88 0.75
C ILE A 240 -3.47 8.75 -0.57
N ALA A 241 -2.29 9.35 -0.66
CA ALA A 241 -1.44 9.31 -1.84
C ALA A 241 -0.34 8.25 -1.68
N PHE A 242 -0.14 7.44 -2.71
CA PHE A 242 0.97 6.49 -2.76
C PHE A 242 2.15 7.07 -3.53
N PHE A 243 3.30 7.05 -2.87
CA PHE A 243 4.60 7.40 -3.45
C PHE A 243 5.48 6.15 -3.51
N SER A 244 6.40 6.06 -4.47
CA SER A 244 7.38 4.97 -4.50
C SER A 244 8.37 5.08 -3.35
N SER A 245 8.49 4.03 -2.53
CA SER A 245 9.42 3.99 -1.38
C SER A 245 10.87 3.70 -1.78
N ARG A 246 11.06 3.17 -3.00
CA ARG A 246 12.33 2.83 -3.65
C ARG A 246 12.16 2.93 -5.17
N PRO A 247 13.24 2.91 -5.98
CA PRO A 247 13.11 2.80 -7.43
C PRO A 247 12.38 1.50 -7.81
N ILE A 248 11.38 1.60 -8.69
CA ILE A 248 10.59 0.46 -9.19
C ILE A 248 10.92 0.28 -10.66
N ARG A 249 11.39 -0.90 -11.06
CA ARG A 249 11.50 -1.25 -12.48
C ARG A 249 10.11 -1.54 -13.04
N ALA A 250 9.92 -1.36 -14.34
CA ALA A 250 8.69 -1.81 -15.00
C ALA A 250 8.31 -3.24 -14.55
N GLY A 251 7.13 -3.38 -13.94
CA GLY A 251 6.79 -4.55 -13.12
C GLY A 251 5.78 -4.24 -12.01
N GLU A 252 5.50 -5.23 -11.17
CA GLU A 252 4.42 -5.20 -10.16
C GLU A 252 4.61 -4.12 -9.08
N ILE A 253 3.51 -3.46 -8.71
CA ILE A 253 3.44 -2.42 -7.66
C ILE A 253 2.54 -2.89 -6.53
N ASP A 254 2.90 -2.53 -5.30
CA ASP A 254 2.26 -3.05 -4.10
C ASP A 254 2.34 -2.12 -2.86
N TYR A 255 1.31 -2.15 -2.00
CA TYR A 255 1.25 -1.40 -0.74
C TYR A 255 1.21 -2.26 0.54
N GLY A 256 1.92 -1.78 1.59
CA GLY A 256 2.37 -2.56 2.75
C GLY A 256 1.42 -2.83 3.92
N GLU A 257 2.03 -3.21 5.06
CA GLU A 257 1.56 -4.08 6.17
C GLU A 257 0.15 -3.96 6.78
N ASN A 258 -0.54 -2.83 6.66
CA ASN A 258 -1.77 -2.59 7.44
C ASN A 258 -2.89 -3.61 7.13
N TYR A 259 -2.97 -4.10 5.90
CA TYR A 259 -3.94 -5.15 5.50
C TYR A 259 -3.68 -6.51 6.19
N TRP A 260 -2.43 -6.99 6.28
CA TRP A 260 -2.14 -8.30 6.86
C TRP A 260 -2.36 -8.36 8.37
N ARG A 261 -2.33 -7.22 9.07
CA ARG A 261 -2.65 -7.15 10.51
C ARG A 261 -4.05 -7.70 10.81
N VAL A 262 -4.99 -7.53 9.88
CA VAL A 262 -6.37 -8.04 9.98
C VAL A 262 -6.50 -9.38 9.23
N LYS A 263 -5.93 -9.47 8.02
CA LYS A 263 -6.23 -10.54 7.07
C LYS A 263 -5.43 -11.84 7.22
N SER A 264 -4.31 -11.81 7.94
CA SER A 264 -3.50 -13.00 8.22
C SER A 264 -4.26 -14.12 8.95
N LYS A 265 -5.42 -13.82 9.54
CA LYS A 265 -6.32 -14.80 10.16
C LYS A 265 -7.12 -15.64 9.16
N TYR A 266 -7.32 -15.14 7.94
CA TYR A 266 -8.23 -15.75 6.95
C TYR A 266 -7.47 -16.46 5.82
N PHE A 267 -6.31 -15.93 5.43
CA PHE A 267 -5.46 -16.52 4.40
C PHE A 267 -4.01 -16.08 4.60
N SER A 268 -3.08 -16.88 4.09
CA SER A 268 -1.64 -16.62 4.19
C SER A 268 -1.14 -15.75 3.04
N CYS A 269 -0.13 -14.94 3.34
CA CYS A 269 0.51 -14.08 2.36
C CYS A 269 1.26 -14.89 1.30
N GLN A 270 0.97 -14.57 0.03
CA GLN A 270 1.55 -15.22 -1.15
C GLN A 270 2.59 -14.32 -1.84
N CYS A 271 3.16 -13.35 -1.13
CA CYS A 271 4.09 -12.35 -1.68
C CYS A 271 5.43 -12.92 -2.16
N GLY A 272 5.77 -14.15 -1.76
CA GLY A 272 7.02 -14.83 -2.15
C GLY A 272 8.31 -14.20 -1.57
N SER A 273 8.23 -13.15 -0.75
CA SER A 273 9.42 -12.56 -0.10
C SER A 273 10.01 -13.53 0.94
N VAL A 274 11.33 -13.67 0.94
CA VAL A 274 12.08 -14.39 1.98
C VAL A 274 11.95 -13.76 3.38
N LYS A 275 11.47 -12.51 3.44
CA LYS A 275 11.14 -11.79 4.69
C LYS A 275 9.62 -11.71 4.92
N CYS A 276 8.83 -12.55 4.26
CA CYS A 276 7.38 -12.61 4.47
C CYS A 276 7.06 -12.87 5.94
N ARG A 277 6.31 -11.96 6.58
CA ARG A 277 5.88 -12.09 7.99
C ARG A 277 4.57 -12.85 8.16
N TYR A 278 3.87 -13.16 7.07
CA TYR A 278 2.51 -13.69 7.09
C TYR A 278 2.35 -14.95 6.22
N ALA A 279 3.45 -15.67 5.96
CA ALA A 279 3.45 -16.93 5.22
C ALA A 279 2.69 -18.04 5.96
N GLY A 280 2.14 -19.00 5.20
CA GLY A 280 1.35 -20.09 5.77
C GLY A 280 2.23 -21.16 6.45
N PRO A 281 1.65 -22.03 7.31
CA PRO A 281 2.40 -23.05 8.04
C PRO A 281 3.25 -24.00 7.16
N ALA A 282 2.91 -24.14 5.86
CA ALA A 282 3.60 -25.02 4.93
C ALA A 282 4.93 -24.46 4.38
N GLU A 283 5.19 -23.15 4.47
CA GLU A 283 6.45 -22.55 3.97
C GLU A 283 7.58 -22.55 5.01
N TYR A 284 7.25 -22.79 6.29
CA TYR A 284 8.24 -22.88 7.36
C TYR A 284 9.18 -24.10 7.19
N SER A 285 8.68 -25.17 6.56
CA SER A 285 9.41 -26.42 6.34
C SER A 285 10.51 -26.31 5.27
N ILE A 286 10.33 -25.43 4.28
CA ILE A 286 11.30 -25.24 3.19
C ILE A 286 12.48 -24.36 3.67
N LEU A 287 12.23 -23.43 4.59
CA LEU A 287 13.24 -22.52 5.14
C LEU A 287 14.24 -23.23 6.09
N ILE A 288 13.84 -24.30 6.76
CA ILE A 288 14.76 -25.10 7.61
C ILE A 288 15.70 -25.95 6.74
N GLY A 289 15.24 -26.46 5.59
CA GLY A 289 16.05 -27.25 4.66
C GLY A 289 17.22 -26.47 4.05
N CYS A 290 17.00 -25.22 3.65
CA CYS A 290 18.06 -24.34 3.13
C CYS A 290 19.09 -23.93 4.20
N ARG A 291 18.68 -23.84 5.47
CA ARG A 291 19.59 -23.45 6.57
C ARG A 291 20.51 -24.58 7.02
N LEU A 292 20.18 -25.83 6.71
CA LEU A 292 21.02 -27.00 6.99
C LEU A 292 22.07 -27.25 5.88
N SER A 293 21.77 -26.91 4.62
CA SER A 293 22.72 -27.07 3.52
C SER A 293 23.86 -26.06 3.53
N LEU A 294 23.63 -24.85 4.06
CA LEU A 294 24.67 -23.80 4.16
C LEU A 294 25.57 -23.93 5.41
N LYS A 295 25.25 -24.84 6.34
CA LYS A 295 26.05 -25.07 7.56
C LYS A 295 27.14 -26.12 7.40
N SER A 296 27.13 -26.93 6.34
CA SER A 296 28.19 -27.93 6.10
C SER A 296 29.45 -27.36 5.46
N GLU A 297 29.39 -26.17 4.86
CA GLU A 297 30.55 -25.58 4.15
C GLU A 297 31.40 -24.62 5.00
N ASN A 298 30.96 -24.26 6.21
CA ASN A 298 31.66 -23.29 7.07
C ASN A 298 32.17 -23.87 8.41
N ALA A 299 32.26 -25.19 8.54
CA ALA A 299 32.72 -25.86 9.78
C ALA A 299 34.26 -26.04 9.88
N HIS A 300 35.04 -25.40 9.01
CA HIS A 300 36.48 -25.28 9.18
C HIS A 300 36.84 -23.80 9.30
N LEU A 301 36.79 -23.26 10.51
CA LEU A 301 37.84 -22.43 11.12
C LEU A 301 37.35 -21.82 12.44
N LYS A 302 38.19 -21.96 13.46
CA LYS A 302 38.30 -21.19 14.71
C LYS A 302 37.49 -21.67 15.93
N SER A 303 38.21 -22.51 16.67
CA SER A 303 38.26 -22.58 18.13
C SER A 303 38.35 -21.22 18.83
N SER A 304 37.57 -21.04 19.90
CA SER A 304 38.10 -20.64 21.23
C SER A 304 36.95 -20.48 22.23
N SER A 305 37.14 -21.14 23.37
CA SER A 305 36.24 -21.33 24.50
C SER A 305 35.84 -20.05 25.24
N SER A 306 34.65 -20.06 25.87
CA SER A 306 34.53 -19.90 27.33
C SER A 306 33.11 -20.19 27.82
N HIS A 307 33.08 -21.04 28.85
CA HIS A 307 31.93 -21.44 29.65
C HIS A 307 31.33 -20.25 30.42
N ILE A 308 30.00 -20.24 30.59
CA ILE A 308 29.33 -20.01 31.87
C ILE A 308 28.04 -20.84 31.89
N SER A 309 28.01 -21.79 32.81
CA SER A 309 26.82 -22.54 33.25
C SER A 309 26.17 -21.75 34.38
N LEU A 310 24.84 -21.75 34.50
CA LEU A 310 24.14 -21.71 35.79
C LEU A 310 22.66 -22.13 35.65
N ARG A 311 22.16 -22.73 36.72
CA ARG A 311 21.05 -23.70 36.81
C ARG A 311 19.66 -23.05 36.95
N ARG A 312 18.63 -23.79 36.57
CA ARG A 312 17.19 -23.54 36.86
C ARG A 312 16.87 -23.66 38.36
N PRO A 313 15.84 -22.94 38.84
CA PRO A 313 14.93 -23.53 39.82
C PRO A 313 13.43 -23.41 39.48
N LYS A 314 12.68 -24.18 40.28
CA LYS A 314 11.33 -24.76 40.16
C LYS A 314 10.13 -23.78 40.27
N HIS A 315 8.98 -24.21 39.71
CA HIS A 315 7.59 -23.81 40.02
C HIS A 315 7.31 -23.76 41.55
N GLN A 316 6.48 -22.90 42.16
CA GLN A 316 5.05 -22.50 41.97
C GLN A 316 4.71 -21.46 43.11
N PRO A 317 3.48 -20.96 43.36
CA PRO A 317 2.58 -20.07 42.62
C PRO A 317 2.20 -18.75 43.38
N LEU A 318 1.34 -17.92 42.75
CA LEU A 318 0.41 -16.88 43.27
C LEU A 318 0.73 -15.37 43.14
N THR A 319 -0.33 -14.66 42.72
CA THR A 319 -0.69 -13.24 42.87
C THR A 319 -0.15 -12.23 41.85
N GLY A 320 -1.09 -11.42 41.35
CA GLY A 320 -0.90 -10.50 40.24
C GLY A 320 0.02 -9.34 40.55
N LYS A 321 0.91 -9.05 39.59
CA LYS A 321 1.54 -7.75 39.37
C LYS A 321 1.74 -7.55 37.87
N THR A 322 1.37 -6.37 37.41
CA THR A 322 1.73 -5.76 36.14
C THR A 322 3.24 -5.68 35.98
N GLU A 323 3.81 -6.20 34.90
CA GLU A 323 5.20 -5.96 34.51
C GLU A 323 5.28 -4.93 33.38
N THR A 324 5.94 -3.82 33.68
CA THR A 324 6.30 -2.72 32.80
C THR A 324 7.66 -2.96 32.17
N TRP A 325 7.78 -2.81 30.85
CA TRP A 325 9.08 -2.71 30.17
C TRP A 325 9.33 -1.24 29.78
N ASN A 326 10.36 -0.64 30.37
CA ASN A 326 10.83 0.71 30.10
C ASN A 326 11.95 0.68 29.06
N ILE A 327 11.71 1.20 27.85
CA ILE A 327 12.74 1.76 26.98
C ILE A 327 12.15 3.01 26.32
N CYS A 328 12.80 4.16 26.54
CA CYS A 328 12.46 5.52 26.06
C CYS A 328 11.04 5.99 26.41
N GLY A 329 10.95 6.68 27.55
CA GLY A 329 9.68 7.08 28.15
C GLY A 329 8.80 7.91 27.22
N HIS A 330 7.65 7.34 26.88
CA HIS A 330 6.30 7.93 26.85
C HIS A 330 5.29 6.77 26.98
N LYS A 331 4.23 6.96 27.79
CA LYS A 331 3.27 5.90 28.16
C LYS A 331 2.44 5.46 26.94
N ILE A 332 2.61 4.20 26.52
CA ILE A 332 1.72 3.54 25.56
C ILE A 332 0.56 2.90 26.35
N LEU A 333 -0.64 3.46 26.23
CA LEU A 333 -1.88 2.79 26.61
C LEU A 333 -2.34 1.94 25.43
N CYS A 334 -1.99 0.66 25.42
CA CYS A 334 -2.58 -0.32 24.52
C CYS A 334 -3.97 -0.71 25.04
N SER A 335 -5.03 -0.15 24.46
CA SER A 335 -6.38 -0.72 24.57
C SER A 335 -6.46 -1.97 23.68
N LEU A 336 -6.57 -3.13 24.30
CA LEU A 336 -6.89 -4.39 23.61
C LEU A 336 -8.28 -4.29 22.96
N PRO A 337 -8.49 -4.77 21.72
CA PRO A 337 -9.83 -4.87 21.16
C PRO A 337 -10.65 -5.94 21.92
N TYR A 338 -11.88 -5.53 22.22
CA TYR A 338 -12.92 -6.27 22.93
C TYR A 338 -13.16 -7.65 22.29
N GLN A 339 -13.00 -8.73 23.06
CA GLN A 339 -13.41 -10.07 22.64
C GLN A 339 -14.94 -10.12 22.57
N LYS A 340 -15.51 -10.43 21.40
CA LYS A 340 -16.92 -10.82 21.28
C LYS A 340 -17.14 -12.07 22.15
N ARG A 341 -17.86 -11.93 23.26
CA ARG A 341 -18.48 -13.07 23.95
C ARG A 341 -19.57 -13.60 23.03
N GLY A 342 -19.34 -14.78 22.46
CA GLY A 342 -20.40 -15.55 21.84
C GLY A 342 -21.40 -15.96 22.94
N VAL A 343 -22.65 -15.51 22.79
CA VAL A 343 -23.77 -16.11 23.50
C VAL A 343 -24.18 -17.32 22.67
N ILE A 344 -24.05 -18.49 23.27
CA ILE A 344 -24.61 -19.75 22.77
C ILE A 344 -26.12 -19.66 22.95
N SER A 345 -26.88 -19.86 21.87
CA SER A 345 -28.25 -20.36 21.92
C SER A 345 -28.41 -21.44 20.86
#